data_AF-A0A953E999-F1
#
_entry.id   AF-A0A953E999-F1
#
_cell.length_a   1.000
_cell.length_b   1.000
_cell.length_c   1.000
_cell.angle_alpha   90.00
_cell.angle_beta   90.00
_cell.angle_gamma   90.00
#
_symmetry.space_group_name_H-M   'P 1'
#
loop_
_entity.id
_entity.type
_entity.pdbx_description
1 polymer ?
#
loop_
_entity_poly.entity_id
_entity_poly.type
_entity_poly.pdbx_seq_one_letter_code
_entity_poly.pdbx_strand_id
1 'polypeptide(L)' 'MGPQTVHVILDVSRLLFSVHRGSPSGIDRVEMAYARRWLAQSARSCTFVAQSPWGWFGALP' A
#
# COMPACT_ATOMS: atom_id res chain seq x y z
N MET A 1 -13.97 -2.89 -27.15
CA MET A 1 -13.36 -2.27 -25.96
C MET A 1 -12.16 -3.11 -25.57
N GLY A 2 -10.94 -2.56 -25.67
CA GLY A 2 -9.75 -3.24 -25.12
C GLY A 2 -9.85 -3.35 -23.58
N PRO A 3 -9.08 -4.25 -22.95
CA PRO A 3 -9.10 -4.38 -21.49
C PRO A 3 -8.72 -3.04 -20.85
N GLN A 4 -9.61 -2.51 -20.00
CA GLN A 4 -9.32 -1.32 -19.21
C GLN A 4 -8.25 -1.70 -18.19
N THR A 5 -7.07 -1.12 -18.32
CA THR A 5 -5.98 -1.33 -17.37
C THR A 5 -6.30 -0.52 -16.12
N VAL A 6 -6.81 -1.18 -15.09
CA VAL A 6 -7.05 -0.54 -13.79
C VAL A 6 -5.71 -0.28 -13.13
N HIS A 7 -5.44 0.98 -12.82
CA HIS A 7 -4.30 1.37 -11.99
C HIS A 7 -4.75 1.54 -10.54
N VAL A 8 -4.02 0.93 -9.61
CA VAL A 8 -4.38 0.93 -8.18
C VAL A 8 -3.49 1.92 -7.42
N ILE A 9 -4.11 2.70 -6.54
CA ILE A 9 -3.39 3.51 -5.55
C ILE A 9 -3.56 2.82 -4.20
N LEU A 10 -2.46 2.35 -3.60
CA LEU A 10 -2.49 1.59 -2.36
C LEU A 10 -1.84 2.38 -1.23
N ASP A 11 -2.67 2.81 -0.27
CA ASP A 11 -2.20 3.46 0.96
C ASP A 11 -1.60 2.42 1.91
N VAL A 12 -0.32 2.61 2.26
CA VAL A 12 0.42 1.76 3.21
C VAL A 12 0.75 2.47 4.53
N SER A 13 0.15 3.64 4.79
CA SER A 13 0.35 4.40 6.04
C SER A 13 0.12 3.56 7.29
N ARG A 14 -0.93 2.73 7.28
CA ARG A 14 -1.27 1.86 8.41
C ARG A 14 -0.23 0.76 8.63
N LEU A 15 0.32 0.20 7.55
CA LEU A 15 1.42 -0.77 7.61
C LEU A 15 2.69 -0.11 8.14
N LEU A 16 3.02 1.09 7.68
CA LEU A 16 4.16 1.85 8.20
C LEU A 16 3.99 2.16 9.69
N PHE A 17 2.80 2.62 10.11
CA PHE A 17 2.54 2.89 11.53
C PHE A 17 2.49 1.61 12.38
N SER A 18 2.18 0.46 11.78
CA SER A 18 2.14 -0.81 12.50
C SER A 18 3.50 -1.24 13.07
N VAL A 19 4.61 -0.73 12.53
CA VAL A 19 5.96 -0.99 13.04
C VAL A 19 6.15 -0.51 14.48
N HIS A 20 5.37 0.49 14.90
CA HIS A 20 5.41 1.03 16.26
C HIS A 20 4.59 0.20 17.25
N ARG A 21 3.81 -0.79 16.77
CA ARG A 21 3.06 -1.71 17.62
C ARG A 21 3.90 -2.95 17.92
N GLY A 22 3.83 -3.46 19.16
CA GLY A 22 4.57 -4.66 19.58
C GLY A 22 4.17 -5.95 18.86
N SER A 23 3.04 -5.97 18.14
CA SER A 23 2.60 -7.09 17.32
C SER A 23 1.65 -6.62 16.21
N PRO A 24 1.77 -7.16 14.98
CA PRO A 24 0.82 -6.88 13.90
C PRO A 24 -0.55 -7.50 14.19
N SER A 25 -1.59 -6.69 14.07
CA SER A 25 -3.00 -7.13 14.14
C SER A 25 -3.36 -8.08 12.99
N GLY A 26 -4.54 -8.71 13.08
CA GLY A 26 -5.09 -9.49 11.95
C GLY A 26 -5.20 -8.65 10.66
N ILE A 27 -5.63 -7.39 10.79
CA ILE A 27 -5.76 -6.47 9.65
C ILE A 27 -4.39 -6.10 9.09
N ASP A 28 -3.37 -5.91 9.94
CA ASP A 28 -1.98 -5.67 9.49
C ASP A 28 -1.47 -6.79 8.59
N ARG A 29 -1.75 -8.05 8.96
CA ARG A 29 -1.36 -9.21 8.15
C ARG A 29 -2.09 -9.26 6.80
N VAL A 30 -3.38 -8.94 6.79
CA VAL A 30 -4.19 -8.91 5.55
C VAL A 30 -3.70 -7.80 4.60
N GLU A 31 -3.48 -6.58 5.10
CA GLU A 31 -2.96 -5.50 4.28
C GLU A 31 -1.55 -5.80 3.77
N MET A 32 -0.70 -6.41 4.60
CA MET A 32 0.63 -6.85 4.18
C MET A 32 0.55 -7.88 3.04
N ALA A 33 -0.38 -8.82 3.09
CA ALA A 33 -0.60 -9.79 2.01
C ALA A 33 -1.06 -9.10 0.71
N TYR A 34 -1.94 -8.10 0.80
CA TYR A 34 -2.36 -7.29 -0.34
C TYR A 34 -1.20 -6.46 -0.92
N ALA A 35 -0.45 -5.77 -0.08
CA ALA A 35 0.72 -4.99 -0.49
C ALA A 35 1.75 -5.89 -1.19
N ARG A 36 2.03 -7.09 -0.65
CA ARG A 36 2.91 -8.07 -1.28
C ARG A 36 2.41 -8.53 -2.66
N ARG A 37 1.10 -8.80 -2.80
CA ARG A 37 0.50 -9.14 -4.09
C ARG A 37 0.70 -8.04 -5.14
N TRP A 38 0.56 -6.77 -4.74
CA TRP A 38 0.75 -5.65 -5.64
C TRP A 38 2.22 -5.38 -5.95
N LEU A 39 3.10 -5.55 -4.96
CA LEU A 39 4.54 -5.41 -5.14
C LEU A 39 5.12 -6.44 -6.11
N ALA A 40 4.51 -7.62 -6.18
CA ALA A 40 4.88 -8.67 -7.15
C ALA A 40 4.36 -8.41 -8.58
N GLN A 41 3.54 -7.38 -8.79
CA GLN A 41 3.05 -6.99 -10.12
C GLN A 41 3.91 -5.86 -10.71
N SER A 42 3.69 -5.54 -11.99
CA SER A 42 4.36 -4.40 -12.63
C SER A 42 4.06 -3.09 -11.88
N ALA A 43 5.08 -2.25 -11.68
CA ALA A 43 4.93 -0.90 -11.13
C ALA A 43 3.93 -0.02 -11.92
N ARG A 44 3.64 -0.38 -13.18
CA ARG A 44 2.62 0.30 -13.99
C ARG A 44 1.20 0.04 -13.50
N SER A 45 0.98 -1.00 -12.70
CA SER A 45 -0.33 -1.43 -12.22
C SER A 45 -0.69 -0.89 -10.84
N CYS A 46 0.30 -0.48 -10.03
CA CYS A 46 0.07 -0.01 -8.66
C CYS A 46 1.06 1.07 -8.23
N THR A 47 0.55 2.16 -7.68
CA THR A 47 1.33 3.18 -6.97
C THR A 47 1.09 3.04 -5.47
N PHE A 48 2.15 2.83 -4.70
CA PHE A 48 2.07 2.86 -3.24
C PHE A 48 2.10 4.31 -2.75
N VAL A 49 1.26 4.65 -1.79
CA VAL A 49 1.25 5.98 -1.16
C VAL A 49 1.31 5.85 0.35
N ALA A 50 1.83 6.88 1.01
CA ALA A 50 1.77 6.99 2.46
C ALA A 50 1.53 8.43 2.89
N GLN A 51 0.94 8.57 4.07
CA GLN A 51 0.67 9.82 4.72
C GLN A 51 1.93 10.30 5.46
N SER A 52 2.32 11.54 5.18
CA SER A 52 3.32 12.28 5.92
C SER A 52 2.78 12.71 7.30
N PRO A 53 3.65 13.04 8.26
CA PRO A 53 3.23 13.56 9.57
C PRO A 53 2.39 14.84 9.51
N TRP A 54 2.47 15.60 8.41
CA TRP A 54 1.68 16.81 8.17
C TRP A 54 0.32 16.56 7.51
N GLY A 55 -0.04 15.29 7.31
CA GLY A 55 -1.34 14.88 6.76
C GLY A 55 -1.40 14.74 5.23
N TRP A 56 -0.35 15.16 4.51
CA TRP A 56 -0.24 15.01 3.06
C TRP A 56 0.09 13.57 2.66
N PHE A 57 -0.43 13.11 1.52
CA PHE A 57 -0.02 11.82 0.93
C PHE A 57 1.08 12.02 -0.12
N GLY A 58 2.06 11.12 -0.12
CA GLY A 58 3.11 11.05 -1.12
C GLY A 58 3.21 9.65 -1.72
N ALA A 59 3.56 9.57 -3.01
CA ALA A 59 3.92 8.31 -3.64
C ALA A 59 5.26 7.80 -3.09
N LEU A 60 5.34 6.50 -2.87
CA LEU A 60 6.55 5.81 -2.44
C LEU A 60 7.32 5.27 -3.66
N PRO A 61 8.66 5.21 -3.59
CA PRO A 61 9.50 4.65 -4.66
C PRO A 61 9.32 3.14 -4.83
#